data_AF-A0A3M1S0D2-F1
#
_entry.id   AF-A0A3M1S0D2-F1
#
_cell.length_a   1.000
_cell.length_b   1.000
_cell.length_c   1.000
_cell.angle_alpha   90.00
_cell.angle_beta   90.00
_cell.angle_gamma   90.00
#
_symmetry.space_group_name_H-M   'P 1'
#
loop_
_entity.id
_entity.type
_entity.pdbx_description
1 polymer ?
#
loop_
_entity_poly.entity_id
_entity_poly.type
_entity_poly.pdbx_seq_one_letter_code
_entity_poly.pdbx_strand_id
1 'polypeptide(L)' 'CYVLKNYPFIKIDFTIYYMKTLPIVINPLIFFMVTLYAIAVCIFFSVFPSWQASKQNPVEILRYE' A
#
# COMPACT_ATOMS: atom_id res chain seq x y z
N CYS A 1 -16.02 -5.07 7.70
CA CYS A 1 -17.05 -4.15 7.16
C CYS A 1 -18.13 -3.77 8.19
N TYR A 2 -17.74 -3.29 9.38
CA TYR A 2 -18.72 -2.89 10.40
C TYR A 2 -18.95 -1.37 10.43
N VAL A 3 -17.89 -0.58 10.20
CA VAL A 3 -17.93 0.89 10.25
C VAL A 3 -18.72 1.49 9.09
N LEU A 4 -18.53 1.01 7.85
CA LEU A 4 -19.27 1.50 6.68
C LEU A 4 -20.76 1.12 6.66
N LYS A 5 -21.13 0.03 7.35
CA LYS A 5 -22.53 -0.44 7.44
C LYS A 5 -23.35 0.42 8.40
N ASN A 6 -22.73 0.93 9.46
CA ASN A 6 -23.37 1.72 10.50
C ASN A 6 -23.27 3.25 10.26
N TYR A 7 -22.31 3.69 9.45
CA TYR A 7 -22.16 5.10 9.09
C TYR A 7 -21.97 5.25 7.57
N PRO A 8 -23.01 5.68 6.82
CA PRO A 8 -22.84 6.16 5.46
C PRO A 8 -22.13 7.52 5.52
N PHE A 9 -20.79 7.50 5.66
CA PHE A 9 -19.96 8.71 5.73
C PHE A 9 -20.06 9.59 4.47
N ILE A 10 -20.55 9.05 3.36
CA ILE A 10 -20.67 9.73 2.07
C ILE A 10 -22.15 9.97 1.78
N LYS A 11 -22.74 11.02 2.37
CA LYS A 11 -23.98 11.62 1.87
C LYS A 11 -23.58 12.60 0.76
N ILE A 12 -23.57 12.12 -0.48
CA ILE A 12 -23.46 13.01 -1.64
C ILE A 12 -24.83 13.65 -1.83
N ASP A 13 -24.86 14.98 -1.92
CA ASP A 13 -26.08 15.73 -2.19
C ASP A 13 -26.70 15.22 -3.50
N PHE A 14 -27.95 14.76 -3.41
CA PHE A 14 -28.61 13.92 -4.42
C PHE A 14 -28.92 14.63 -5.74
N THR A 15 -28.62 15.92 -5.82
CA THR A 15 -29.06 16.79 -6.91
C THR A 15 -28.21 16.65 -8.18
N ILE A 16 -27.02 16.00 -8.11
CA ILE A 16 -26.05 15.96 -9.24
C ILE A 16 -25.60 14.55 -9.63
N TYR A 17 -25.79 13.54 -8.78
CA TYR A 17 -25.37 12.16 -9.06
C TYR A 17 -26.55 11.21 -8.90
N TYR A 18 -27.03 10.65 -10.03
CA TYR A 18 -28.10 9.65 -10.12
C TYR A 18 -27.74 8.28 -9.49
N MET A 19 -26.81 8.23 -8.52
CA MET A 19 -26.32 6.99 -7.91
C MET A 19 -26.29 7.18 -6.37
N LYS A 20 -27.25 6.54 -5.68
CA LYS A 20 -27.52 6.71 -4.23
C LYS A 20 -26.44 6.12 -3.32
N THR A 21 -25.65 5.17 -3.81
CA THR A 21 -24.57 4.51 -3.07
C THR A 21 -23.59 3.92 -4.07
N LEU A 22 -22.28 4.17 -3.94
CA LEU A 22 -21.27 3.36 -4.64
C LEU A 22 -21.25 1.95 -4.02
N PRO A 23 -21.60 0.89 -4.77
CA PRO A 23 -21.48 -0.47 -4.25
C PRO A 23 -19.99 -0.86 -4.20
N ILE A 24 -19.37 -0.69 -3.04
CA ILE A 24 -17.98 -1.11 -2.81
C ILE A 24 -18.01 -2.57 -2.36
N VAL A 25 -17.74 -3.50 -3.29
CA VAL A 25 -17.63 -4.93 -3.00
C VAL A 25 -16.19 -5.24 -2.61
N ILE A 26 -15.95 -5.48 -1.32
CA ILE A 26 -14.63 -5.85 -0.81
C ILE A 26 -14.49 -7.38 -0.93
N ASN A 27 -13.55 -7.83 -1.76
CA ASN A 27 -13.16 -9.24 -1.83
C ASN A 27 -11.98 -9.48 -0.86
N PRO A 28 -12.18 -10.24 0.24
CA PRO A 28 -11.14 -10.48 1.24
C PRO A 28 -9.88 -11.15 0.66
N LEU A 29 -10.05 -12.02 -0.34
CA LEU A 29 -8.95 -12.72 -0.99
C LEU A 29 -8.05 -11.75 -1.75
N ILE A 30 -8.64 -10.85 -2.55
CA ILE A 30 -7.89 -9.82 -3.27
C ILE A 30 -7.20 -8.87 -2.28
N PHE A 31 -7.89 -8.46 -1.23
CA PHE A 31 -7.32 -7.57 -0.21
C PHE A 31 -6.09 -8.20 0.46
N PHE A 32 -6.17 -9.49 0.81
CA PHE A 32 -5.05 -10.21 1.41
C PHE A 32 -3.88 -10.40 0.43
N MET A 33 -4.16 -10.76 -0.83
CA MET A 33 -3.13 -10.91 -1.86
C MET A 33 -2.40 -9.59 -2.13
N VAL A 34 -3.12 -8.47 -2.25
CA VAL A 34 -2.52 -7.15 -2.46
C VAL A 34 -1.65 -6.75 -1.26
N THR A 35 -2.11 -7.02 -0.04
CA THR A 35 -1.36 -6.72 1.18
C THR A 35 -0.05 -7.51 1.24
N LEU A 36 -0.10 -8.81 0.95
CA LEU A 36 1.10 -9.66 0.88
C LEU A 36 2.06 -9.18 -0.22
N TYR A 37 1.53 -8.80 -1.38
CA TYR A 37 2.34 -8.30 -2.49
C TYR A 37 3.05 -7.00 -2.12
N ALA A 38 2.34 -6.06 -1.48
CA ALA A 38 2.92 -4.81 -1.02
C ALA A 38 4.09 -5.06 -0.04
N ILE A 39 3.91 -5.94 0.94
CA ILE A 39 4.96 -6.30 1.89
C ILE A 39 6.16 -6.93 1.18
N ALA A 40 5.92 -7.88 0.27
CA ALA A 40 6.98 -8.54 -0.49
C ALA A 40 7.80 -7.54 -1.32
N VAL A 41 7.13 -6.59 -1.99
CA VAL A 41 7.78 -5.52 -2.76
C VAL A 41 8.61 -4.62 -1.84
N CYS A 42 8.06 -4.17 -0.71
CA CYS A 42 8.80 -3.33 0.25
C CYS A 42 10.07 -4.02 0.76
N ILE A 43 9.98 -5.31 1.09
CA ILE A 43 11.14 -6.10 1.52
C ILE A 43 12.14 -6.23 0.38
N PHE A 44 11.70 -6.53 -0.83
CA PHE A 44 12.57 -6.68 -2.00
C PHE A 44 13.38 -5.40 -2.28
N PHE A 45 12.69 -4.26 -2.31
CA PHE A 45 13.33 -2.97 -2.54
C PHE A 45 14.19 -2.47 -1.38
N SER A 46 13.99 -2.96 -0.15
CA SER A 46 14.82 -2.56 0.99
C SER A 46 16.05 -3.47 1.17
N VAL A 47 15.87 -4.78 0.99
CA VAL A 47 16.92 -5.78 1.20
C VAL A 47 17.92 -5.80 0.03
N PHE A 48 17.45 -5.63 -1.21
CA PHE A 48 18.34 -5.64 -2.38
C PHE A 48 19.42 -4.54 -2.34
N PRO A 49 19.10 -3.24 -2.15
CA PRO A 49 20.12 -2.20 -2.11
C PRO A 49 20.97 -2.26 -0.83
N SER A 50 20.40 -2.67 0.32
CA SER A 50 21.19 -2.81 1.54
C SER A 50 22.23 -3.92 1.42
N TRP A 51 21.88 -5.03 0.76
CA TRP A 51 22.85 -6.08 0.44
C TRP A 51 23.93 -5.59 -0.53
N GLN A 52 23.54 -4.84 -1.56
CA GLN A 52 24.49 -4.23 -2.50
C GLN A 52 25.45 -3.26 -1.79
N ALA A 53 24.95 -2.47 -0.85
CA ALA A 53 25.74 -1.52 -0.05
C ALA A 53 26.69 -2.22 0.93
N SER A 54 26.25 -3.31 1.58
CA SER A 54 27.07 -4.10 2.50
C SER A 54 28.29 -4.73 1.83
N LYS A 55 28.27 -4.88 0.50
CA LYS A 55 29.36 -5.47 -0.28
C LYS A 55 30.36 -4.43 -0.80
N GLN A 56 30.06 -3.13 -0.68
CA GLN A 56 31.01 -2.06 -0.99
C GLN A 56 32.06 -1.99 0.11
N ASN A 57 33.33 -1.87 -0.25
CA ASN A 57 34.41 -1.74 0.74
C ASN A 57 34.25 -0.41 1.49
N PRO A 58 34.02 -0.42 2.82
CA PRO A 58 33.84 0.82 3.58
C PRO A 58 35.08 1.72 3.53
N VAL A 59 36.25 1.13 3.27
CA VAL A 59 37.53 1.83 3.13
C VAL A 59 37.59 2.70 1.88
N GLU A 60 36.95 2.33 0.77
CA GLU A 60 36.91 3.18 -0.42
C GLU A 60 36.01 4.40 -0.19
N ILE A 61 34.85 4.23 0.44
CA ILE A 61 33.90 5.33 0.71
C ILE A 61 34.55 6.40 1.59
N LEU A 62 35.25 6.00 2.66
CA LEU A 62 35.96 6.91 3.57
C LEU A 62 37.22 7.54 2.96
N ARG A 63 37.74 6.99 1.86
CA ARG A 63 38.91 7.54 1.15
C ARG A 63 38.52 8.60 0.11
N TYR A 64 37.25 8.60 -0.31
CA TYR A 64 36.69 9.58 -1.25
C TYR A 64 35.77 10.60 -0.56
N GLU A 65 35.70 10.60 0.77
CA GLU A 65 35.15 11.69 1.60
C GLU A 65 36.17 12.84 1.76
#